data_AF-A0A4S8KKS3-F1
#
_entry.id   AF-A0A4S8KKS3-F1
#
_cell.length_a   1.000
_cell.length_b   1.000
_cell.length_c   1.000
_cell.angle_alpha   90.00
_cell.angle_beta   90.00
_cell.angle_gamma   90.00
#
_symmetry.space_group_name_H-M   'P 1'
#
loop_
_entity.id
_entity.type
_entity.pdbx_description
1 polymer ?
#
loop_
_entity_poly.entity_id
_entity_poly.type
_entity_poly.pdbx_seq_one_letter_code
_entity_poly.pdbx_strand_id
1 'polypeptide(L)' 'LFHDSMRIILEPLFAAGLNGVEMVGGDGVVHKVHPILAAYVADYPEQCLVTLSKYGTCPK' A
#
# COMPACT_ATOMS: atom_id res chain seq x y z
N LEU A 1 -3.78 15.41 -7.21
CA LEU A 1 -4.42 15.26 -5.89
C LEU A 1 -4.33 13.82 -5.39
N PHE A 2 -4.97 12.84 -6.04
CA PHE A 2 -4.94 11.43 -5.62
C PHE A 2 -3.56 10.87 -5.26
N HIS A 3 -2.58 10.96 -6.19
CA HIS A 3 -1.23 10.44 -5.91
C HIS A 3 -0.50 11.16 -4.77
N ASP A 4 -0.79 12.45 -4.57
CA ASP A 4 -0.20 13.22 -3.47
C ASP A 4 -0.85 12.85 -2.13
N SER A 5 -2.17 12.64 -2.12
CA SER A 5 -2.89 12.09 -0.97
C SER A 5 -2.36 10.70 -0.60
N MET A 6 -2.18 9.81 -1.58
CA MET A 6 -1.61 8.48 -1.35
C MET A 6 -0.18 8.55 -0.82
N ARG A 7 0.65 9.48 -1.31
CA ARG A 7 2.00 9.71 -0.80
C ARG A 7 2.00 10.10 0.68
N ILE A 8 1.08 10.99 1.09
CA ILE A 8 0.96 11.45 2.48
C ILE A 8 0.48 10.31 3.38
N ILE A 9 -0.58 9.58 2.98
CA ILE A 9 -1.15 8.50 3.79
C ILE A 9 -0.13 7.35 3.98
N LEU A 10 0.69 7.06 2.96
CA LEU A 10 1.68 5.99 2.99
C LEU A 10 3.06 6.44 3.49
N GLU A 11 3.25 7.70 3.85
CA GLU A 11 4.54 8.23 4.32
C GLU A 11 5.20 7.37 5.41
N PRO A 12 4.47 6.91 6.45
CA PRO A 12 5.06 6.07 7.50
C PRO A 12 5.61 4.72 6.97
N LEU A 13 5.04 4.20 5.89
CA LEU A 13 5.47 2.93 5.29
C LEU A 13 6.77 3.07 4.51
N PHE A 14 7.19 4.27 4.11
CA PHE A 14 8.46 4.42 3.37
C PHE A 14 9.66 4.06 4.26
N ALA A 15 9.72 4.63 5.47
CA ALA A 15 10.78 4.32 6.42
C ALA A 15 10.69 2.87 6.91
N ALA A 16 9.49 2.38 7.22
CA ALA A 16 9.28 1.01 7.66
C ALA A 16 9.63 -0.01 6.57
N GLY A 17 9.28 0.25 5.31
CA GLY A 17 9.59 -0.62 4.17
C GLY A 17 11.08 -0.63 3.81
N LEU A 18 11.78 0.50 3.95
CA LEU A 18 13.22 0.60 3.67
C LEU A 18 14.10 0.04 4.79
N ASN A 19 13.81 0.44 6.04
CA ASN A 19 14.67 0.13 7.18
C ASN A 19 14.22 -1.10 7.95
N GLY A 20 12.97 -1.54 7.72
CA GLY A 20 12.30 -2.56 8.51
C GLY A 20 11.77 -2.04 9.85
N VAL A 21 10.83 -2.77 10.43
CA VAL A 21 10.28 -2.54 11.77
C VAL A 21 10.21 -3.86 12.54
N GLU A 22 10.39 -3.80 13.86
CA GLU A 22 10.19 -4.95 14.73
C GLU A 22 8.68 -5.22 14.90
N MET A 23 8.27 -6.46 14.67
CA MET A 23 6.88 -6.90 14.80
C MET A 23 6.84 -8.24 15.54
N VAL A 24 5.91 -8.34 16.49
CA VAL A 24 5.68 -9.58 17.25
C VAL A 24 4.76 -10.50 16.44
N GLY A 25 5.21 -11.73 16.20
CA GLY A 25 4.44 -12.79 15.55
C GLY A 25 3.38 -13.39 16.47
N GLY A 26 2.50 -14.21 15.90
CA GLY A 26 1.45 -14.90 16.67
C GLY A 26 1.99 -15.93 17.68
N ASP A 27 3.25 -16.33 17.53
CA ASP A 27 4.01 -17.20 18.44
C ASP A 27 4.79 -16.41 19.51
N GLY A 28 4.70 -15.07 19.51
CA GLY A 28 5.41 -14.18 20.43
C GLY A 28 6.85 -13.86 20.03
N VAL A 29 7.34 -14.38 18.90
CA VAL A 29 8.70 -14.10 18.41
C VAL A 29 8.74 -12.73 17.72
N VAL A 30 9.81 -11.97 17.95
CA VAL A 30 10.02 -10.67 17.29
C VAL A 30 10.75 -10.88 15.97
N HIS A 31 10.18 -10.37 14.88
CA HIS A 31 10.77 -10.38 13.55
C HIS A 31 10.97 -8.97 13.03
N LYS A 32 12.04 -8.76 12.27
CA LYS A 32 12.22 -7.54 11.47
C LYS A 32 11.47 -7.69 10.15
N VAL A 33 10.42 -6.89 9.96
CA VAL A 33 9.52 -6.94 8.80
C VAL A 33 9.67 -5.68 7.95
N HIS A 34 9.62 -5.83 6.63
CA HIS A 34 9.62 -4.72 5.66
C HIS A 34 8.24 -4.62 5.00
N PRO A 35 7.31 -3.85 5.58
CA PRO A 35 5.94 -3.77 5.07
C PRO A 35 5.91 -3.08 3.71
N ILE A 36 5.03 -3.59 2.84
CA ILE A 36 4.71 -3.02 1.53
C ILE A 36 3.19 -2.89 1.41
N LEU A 37 2.72 -1.88 0.67
CA LEU A 37 1.30 -1.79 0.33
C LEU A 37 0.98 -2.87 -0.72
N ALA A 38 0.32 -3.95 -0.29
CA ALA A 38 -0.05 -5.05 -1.18
C ALA A 38 -1.38 -4.80 -1.93
N ALA A 39 -2.38 -4.25 -1.23
CA ALA A 39 -3.70 -3.95 -1.79
C ALA A 39 -4.39 -2.86 -0.97
N TYR A 40 -5.32 -2.15 -1.60
CA TYR A 40 -6.25 -1.23 -0.93
C TYR A 40 -7.58 -1.18 -1.70
N VAL A 41 -8.64 -0.76 -1.01
CA VAL A 41 -9.97 -0.62 -1.63
C VAL A 41 -10.05 0.74 -2.31
N ALA A 42 -10.46 0.73 -3.56
CA ALA A 42 -10.70 1.91 -4.38
C ALA A 42 -12.01 1.71 -5.15
N ASP A 43 -12.74 2.79 -5.40
CA ASP A 43 -13.82 2.80 -6.38
C ASP A 43 -13.28 2.74 -7.81
N TYR A 44 -14.19 2.51 -8.75
CA TYR A 44 -13.83 2.14 -10.12
C TYR A 44 -12.93 3.17 -10.84
N PRO A 45 -13.18 4.49 -10.73
CA PRO A 45 -12.28 5.48 -11.34
C PRO A 45 -10.86 5.44 -10.77
N GLU A 46 -10.72 5.28 -9.46
CA GLU A 46 -9.47 5.25 -8.71
C GLU A 46 -8.68 3.97 -9.00
N GLN A 47 -9.37 2.84 -9.18
CA GLN A 47 -8.77 1.59 -9.67
C GLN A 47 -8.19 1.76 -11.08
N CYS A 48 -8.95 2.40 -11.98
CA CYS A 48 -8.45 2.69 -13.33
C CYS A 48 -7.24 3.64 -13.28
N LEU A 49 -7.29 4.66 -12.41
CA LEU A 49 -6.23 5.64 -12.22
C LEU A 49 -4.93 4.99 -11.71
N VAL A 50 -5.00 4.12 -10.69
CA VAL A 50 -3.80 3.49 -10.11
C VAL A 50 -3.19 2.44 -11.02
N THR A 51 -4.01 1.67 -11.74
CA THR A 51 -3.53 0.59 -12.62
C THR A 51 -3.12 1.09 -14.00
N LEU A 52 -3.29 2.40 -14.27
CA LEU A 52 -3.14 2.98 -15.61
C LEU A 52 -4.05 2.30 -16.66
N SER A 53 -5.18 1.74 -16.21
CA SER A 53 -6.14 1.09 -17.08
C SER A 53 -7.05 2.11 -17.74
N LYS A 54 -7.46 1.82 -18.98
CA LYS A 54 -8.50 2.60 -19.63
C LYS A 54 -9.83 2.40 -18.91
N TYR A 55 -10.57 3.49 -18.71
CA TYR A 55 -11.92 3.44 -18.15
C TYR A 55 -12.81 2.51 -18.98
N GLY A 56 -13.57 1.63 -18.31
CA GLY A 56 -14.46 0.66 -18.95
C GLY A 56 -13.82 -0.66 -19.33
N THR A 57 -12.48 -0.81 -19.23
CA THR A 57 -11.77 -2.08 -19.51
C THR A 57 -11.07 -2.66 -18.28
N CYS A 58 -11.10 -1.96 -17.14
CA CYS A 58 -10.57 -2.50 -15.88
C CYS A 58 -11.48 -3.66 -15.41
N PRO A 59 -10.92 -4.87 -15.19
CA PRO A 59 -11.65 -5.97 -14.56
C PRO A 59 -12.11 -5.58 -13.15
N LYS A 60 -13.26 -6.13 -12.72
CA LYS A 60 -13.70 -6.07 -11.31
C LYS A 60 -13.10 -7.20 -10.51
#